data_AF-A0A4Q1B602-F1
#
_entry.id   AF-A0A4Q1B602-F1
#
_cell.length_a   1.000
_cell.length_b   1.000
_cell.length_c   1.000
_cell.angle_alpha   90.00
_cell.angle_beta   90.00
_cell.angle_gamma   90.00
#
_symmetry.space_group_name_H-M   'P 1'
#
loop_
_entity.id
_entity.type
_entity.pdbx_description
1 polymer ?
#
loop_
_entity_poly.entity_id
_entity_poly.type
_entity_poly.pdbx_seq_one_letter_code
_entity_poly.pdbx_strand_id
1 'polypeptide(L)'
;MAKKLTKKEAKQIEIRNKMILVLILCVIVFIIYLLIIQAIKSQEAKMRDYKVGVPFTYESALQKQQKASPVVSNGVKWLPSKQRHIDQYLKPDQLYNDPVQKLQFLNLGMAQKIHPNDLNELLKGKGILENQGVTFSKASKIEDVNEIYLIEHAILETGKGKSQLAQGVKVSDDNKIGKGKKYYNFFGIAAYDHNPLKEGALFAKEHGWDTPEKAIMGGAKFIKEEFLNKPYQDTLYGMRFNPMNPGKHQYATDVMWAHHNAKMMALDYKKLGLKGKYFTRYYYKNHTINKKDLDENHAN
;
A
#
# COMPACT_ATOMS: atom_id res chain seq x y z
N MET A 1 60.68 -16.33 41.96
CA MET A 1 60.63 -17.13 40.72
C MET A 1 59.19 -17.26 40.26
N ALA A 2 58.82 -16.71 39.11
CA ALA A 2 57.48 -16.94 38.55
C ALA A 2 57.39 -18.39 38.04
N LYS A 3 56.38 -19.13 38.52
CA LYS A 3 56.12 -20.52 38.10
C LYS A 3 55.77 -20.51 36.60
N LYS A 4 56.61 -21.12 35.76
CA LYS A 4 56.35 -21.24 34.31
C LYS A 4 55.11 -22.11 34.09
N LEU A 5 54.12 -21.58 33.38
CA LEU A 5 52.92 -22.31 32.97
C LEU A 5 53.30 -23.52 32.12
N THR A 6 52.65 -24.65 32.38
CA THR A 6 52.75 -25.83 31.53
C THR A 6 51.98 -25.62 30.22
N LYS A 7 52.37 -26.33 29.15
CA LYS A 7 51.70 -26.26 27.84
C LYS A 7 50.20 -26.57 27.92
N LYS A 8 49.79 -27.45 28.85
CA LYS A 8 48.38 -27.82 29.09
C LYS A 8 47.58 -26.67 29.72
N GLU A 9 48.15 -26.00 30.73
CA GLU A 9 47.51 -24.86 31.40
C GLU A 9 47.37 -23.67 30.44
N ALA A 10 48.40 -23.39 29.62
CA ALA A 10 48.33 -22.35 28.59
C ALA A 10 47.19 -22.60 27.58
N LYS A 11 47.03 -23.85 27.11
CA LYS A 11 45.94 -24.24 26.20
C LYS A 11 44.56 -24.12 26.86
N GLN A 12 44.43 -24.46 28.14
CA GLN A 12 43.18 -24.27 28.88
C GLN A 12 42.80 -22.80 29.02
N ILE A 13 43.76 -21.92 29.31
CA ILE A 13 43.53 -20.47 29.38
C ILE A 13 43.11 -19.94 28.01
N GLU A 14 43.77 -20.36 26.93
CA GLU A 14 43.42 -19.97 25.56
C GLU A 14 41.97 -20.38 25.22
N ILE A 15 41.59 -21.63 25.50
CA ILE A 15 40.22 -22.12 25.28
C ILE A 15 39.21 -21.31 26.10
N ARG A 16 39.48 -21.08 27.39
CA ARG A 16 38.61 -20.28 28.26
C ARG A 16 38.43 -18.86 27.73
N ASN A 17 39.51 -18.20 27.31
CA ASN A 17 39.45 -16.84 26.79
C ASN A 17 38.68 -16.77 25.47
N LYS A 18 38.85 -17.77 24.58
CA LYS A 18 38.05 -17.88 23.35
C LYS A 18 36.56 -18.07 23.67
N MET A 19 36.21 -18.91 24.64
CA MET A 19 34.81 -19.09 25.08
C MET A 19 34.22 -17.82 25.67
N ILE A 20 34.98 -17.08 26.50
CA ILE A 20 34.55 -15.78 27.04
C ILE A 20 34.32 -14.78 25.90
N LEU A 21 35.23 -14.72 24.92
CA LEU A 21 35.09 -13.82 23.77
C LEU A 21 33.84 -14.16 22.94
N VAL A 22 33.59 -15.44 22.66
CA VAL A 22 32.38 -15.89 21.95
C VAL A 22 31.12 -15.49 22.72
N LEU A 23 31.11 -15.68 24.05
CA LEU A 23 29.97 -15.28 24.89
C LEU A 23 29.72 -13.77 24.81
N ILE A 24 30.78 -12.96 24.91
CA ILE A 24 30.68 -11.50 24.78
C ILE A 24 30.12 -11.12 23.41
N LEU A 25 30.60 -11.73 22.32
CA LEU A 25 30.09 -11.47 20.97
C LEU A 25 28.61 -11.84 20.83
N CYS A 26 28.18 -12.98 21.37
CA CYS A 26 26.77 -13.38 21.37
C CYS A 26 25.90 -12.36 22.12
N VAL A 27 26.36 -11.87 23.27
CA VAL A 27 25.66 -10.83 24.05
C VAL A 27 25.54 -9.54 23.25
N ILE A 28 26.62 -9.08 22.60
CA ILE A 28 26.61 -7.87 21.77
C ILE A 28 25.62 -8.00 20.62
N VAL A 29 25.65 -9.13 19.88
CA VAL A 29 24.70 -9.39 18.77
C VAL A 29 23.26 -9.38 19.28
N PHE A 30 23.00 -9.99 20.43
CA PHE A 30 21.67 -10.01 21.03
C PHE A 30 21.18 -8.61 21.42
N ILE A 31 22.05 -7.78 22.02
CA ILE A 31 21.72 -6.39 22.35
C ILE A 31 21.39 -5.59 21.09
N ILE A 32 22.22 -5.70 20.04
CA ILE A 32 21.98 -5.02 18.75
C ILE A 32 20.64 -5.46 18.16
N TYR A 33 20.34 -6.76 18.18
CA TYR A 33 19.06 -7.30 17.73
C TYR A 33 17.88 -6.69 18.52
N LEU A 34 17.96 -6.61 19.85
CA LEU A 34 16.91 -5.99 20.67
C LEU A 34 16.71 -4.50 20.34
N LEU A 35 17.80 -3.76 20.14
CA LEU A 35 17.75 -2.35 19.77
C LEU A 35 17.06 -2.15 18.41
N ILE A 36 17.37 -3.00 17.42
CA ILE A 36 16.70 -2.98 16.11
C ILE A 36 15.20 -3.25 16.26
N ILE A 37 14.81 -4.26 17.03
CA ILE A 37 13.39 -4.59 17.27
C ILE A 37 12.67 -3.44 17.97
N GLN A 38 13.30 -2.80 18.95
CA GLN A 38 12.72 -1.65 19.64
C GLN A 38 12.57 -0.45 18.71
N ALA A 39 13.55 -0.19 17.84
CA ALA A 39 13.48 0.86 16.83
C ALA A 39 12.32 0.62 15.84
N ILE A 40 12.18 -0.61 15.33
CA ILE A 40 11.07 -1.00 14.43
C ILE A 40 9.72 -0.80 15.12
N LYS A 41 9.56 -1.28 16.36
CA LYS A 41 8.31 -1.10 17.13
C LYS A 41 7.98 0.37 17.35
N SER A 42 8.98 1.20 17.62
CA SER A 42 8.82 2.66 17.77
C SER A 42 8.35 3.32 16.47
N GLN A 43 8.91 2.92 15.33
CA GLN A 43 8.46 3.41 14.02
C GLN A 43 7.04 2.92 13.68
N GLU A 44 6.73 1.63 13.86
CA GLU A 44 5.37 1.11 13.65
C GLU A 44 4.35 1.83 14.53
N ALA A 45 4.69 2.17 15.78
CA ALA A 45 3.81 2.92 16.68
C ALA A 45 3.52 4.34 16.17
N LYS A 46 4.54 5.04 15.65
CA LYS A 46 4.37 6.36 15.03
C LYS A 46 3.47 6.32 13.79
N MET A 47 3.56 5.24 13.01
CA MET A 47 2.77 5.07 11.78
C MET A 47 1.33 4.60 12.02
N ARG A 48 0.95 4.23 13.25
CA ARG A 48 -0.45 3.91 13.58
C ARG A 48 -1.38 5.11 13.39
N ASP A 49 -0.87 6.32 13.65
CA ASP A 49 -1.60 7.58 13.47
C ASP A 49 -0.62 8.69 13.05
N TYR A 50 -0.09 8.56 11.83
CA TYR A 50 0.82 9.54 11.27
C TYR A 50 0.07 10.82 10.89
N LYS A 51 0.64 11.98 11.20
CA LYS A 51 0.00 13.29 11.00
C LYS A 51 0.80 14.10 9.99
N VAL A 52 0.13 14.52 8.92
CA VAL A 52 0.69 15.36 7.87
C VAL A 52 0.11 16.76 8.00
N GLY A 53 0.99 17.74 8.21
CA GLY A 53 0.64 19.16 8.14
C GLY A 53 0.53 19.59 6.68
N VAL A 54 -0.62 20.07 6.27
CA VAL A 54 -0.90 20.50 4.90
C VAL A 54 -0.66 22.01 4.78
N PRO A 55 0.16 22.48 3.82
CA PRO A 55 0.58 23.88 3.75
C PRO A 55 -0.52 24.83 3.25
N PHE A 56 -1.65 24.31 2.77
CA PHE A 56 -2.80 25.07 2.30
C PHE A 56 -3.89 25.13 3.36
N THR A 57 -4.66 26.22 3.38
CA THR A 57 -5.95 26.21 4.10
C THR A 57 -6.96 25.33 3.37
N TYR A 58 -7.99 24.89 4.08
CA TYR A 58 -9.05 24.08 3.50
C TYR A 58 -9.72 24.81 2.30
N GLU A 59 -10.01 26.10 2.44
CA GLU A 59 -10.65 26.92 1.42
C GLU A 59 -9.77 27.07 0.18
N SER A 60 -8.46 27.27 0.37
CA SER A 60 -7.49 27.34 -0.72
C SER A 60 -7.40 26.02 -1.48
N ALA A 61 -7.42 24.90 -0.76
CA ALA A 61 -7.44 23.56 -1.36
C ALA A 61 -8.73 23.33 -2.15
N LEU A 62 -9.90 23.67 -1.60
CA LEU A 62 -11.20 23.53 -2.27
C LEU A 62 -11.26 24.33 -3.58
N GLN A 63 -10.76 25.58 -3.58
CA GLN A 63 -10.71 26.40 -4.79
C GLN A 63 -9.78 25.80 -5.87
N LYS A 64 -8.64 25.24 -5.46
CA LYS A 64 -7.73 24.54 -6.38
C LYS A 64 -8.34 23.28 -6.95
N GLN A 65 -9.06 22.51 -6.13
CA GLN A 65 -9.80 21.32 -6.57
C GLN A 65 -10.86 21.65 -7.61
N GLN A 66 -11.58 22.75 -7.43
CA GLN A 66 -12.59 23.19 -8.41
C GLN A 66 -12.00 23.47 -9.79
N LYS A 67 -10.75 23.96 -9.85
CA LYS A 67 -10.03 24.23 -11.10
C LYS A 67 -9.47 22.97 -11.78
N ALA A 68 -9.46 21.83 -11.09
CA ALA A 68 -8.97 20.55 -11.62
C ALA A 68 -10.03 19.77 -12.43
N SER A 69 -11.13 20.43 -12.82
CA SER A 69 -12.25 19.82 -13.56
C SER A 69 -12.77 18.51 -12.95
N PRO A 70 -13.06 18.46 -11.64
CA PRO A 70 -13.52 17.25 -11.00
C PRO A 70 -14.92 16.87 -11.50
N VAL A 71 -15.18 15.56 -11.58
CA VAL A 71 -16.46 15.02 -12.02
C VAL A 71 -17.14 14.22 -10.90
N VAL A 72 -18.43 13.98 -11.07
CA VAL A 72 -19.22 13.06 -10.26
C VAL A 72 -20.06 12.20 -11.20
N SER A 73 -20.13 10.90 -10.94
CA SER A 73 -21.01 9.99 -11.68
C SER A 73 -22.37 9.91 -11.00
N ASN A 74 -23.44 9.95 -11.79
CA ASN A 74 -24.78 9.60 -11.31
C ASN A 74 -25.17 8.14 -11.63
N GLY A 75 -24.20 7.31 -12.00
CA GLY A 75 -24.40 5.93 -12.44
C GLY A 75 -24.66 5.76 -13.95
N VAL A 76 -24.90 6.86 -14.68
CA VAL A 76 -25.14 6.83 -16.14
C VAL A 76 -24.17 7.73 -16.90
N LYS A 77 -23.85 8.90 -16.35
CA LYS A 77 -22.95 9.88 -16.97
C LYS A 77 -22.06 10.56 -15.96
N TRP A 78 -20.89 10.98 -16.44
CA TRP A 78 -19.98 11.86 -15.72
C TRP A 78 -20.42 13.31 -15.91
N LEU A 79 -20.61 14.02 -14.80
CA LEU A 79 -20.99 15.43 -14.79
C LEU A 79 -19.93 16.26 -14.06
N PRO A 80 -19.67 17.51 -14.48
CA PRO A 80 -18.85 18.42 -13.70
C PRO A 80 -19.36 18.54 -12.26
N SER A 81 -18.45 18.43 -11.29
CA SER A 81 -18.80 18.48 -9.87
C SER A 81 -18.97 19.92 -9.40
N LYS A 82 -20.07 20.22 -8.72
CA LYS A 82 -20.29 21.53 -8.08
C LYS A 82 -19.39 21.65 -6.85
N GLN A 83 -18.97 22.88 -6.51
CA GLN A 83 -18.13 23.13 -5.33
C GLN A 83 -18.67 22.49 -4.05
N ARG A 84 -20.00 22.52 -3.82
CA ARG A 84 -20.65 21.86 -2.67
C ARG A 84 -20.41 20.33 -2.61
N HIS A 85 -20.31 19.65 -3.74
CA HIS A 85 -20.06 18.22 -3.78
C HIS A 85 -18.58 17.95 -3.52
N ILE A 86 -17.68 18.76 -4.08
CA ILE A 86 -16.26 18.67 -3.74
C ILE A 86 -16.06 18.86 -2.23
N ASP A 87 -16.74 19.84 -1.64
CA ASP A 87 -16.69 20.15 -0.21
C ASP A 87 -17.10 18.95 0.68
N GLN A 88 -18.11 18.19 0.27
CA GLN A 88 -18.58 16.99 1.00
C GLN A 88 -17.53 15.87 1.08
N TYR A 89 -16.75 15.67 0.01
CA TYR A 89 -15.78 14.58 -0.06
C TYR A 89 -14.35 15.01 0.30
N LEU A 90 -14.05 16.32 0.25
CA LEU A 90 -12.74 16.86 0.58
C LEU A 90 -12.53 17.04 2.09
N LYS A 91 -13.57 17.26 2.90
CA LYS A 91 -13.42 17.49 4.36
C LYS A 91 -12.95 16.21 5.06
N PRO A 92 -11.70 16.15 5.57
CA PRO A 92 -11.20 14.90 6.11
C PRO A 92 -11.65 14.64 7.56
N ASP A 93 -11.93 15.71 8.32
CA ASP A 93 -12.17 15.64 9.77
C ASP A 93 -13.37 14.74 10.14
N GLN A 94 -14.46 14.86 9.40
CA GLN A 94 -15.67 14.05 9.60
C GLN A 94 -15.46 12.57 9.25
N LEU A 95 -14.45 12.27 8.43
CA LEU A 95 -14.19 10.94 7.91
C LEU A 95 -13.24 10.14 8.81
N TYR A 96 -12.45 10.80 9.68
CA TYR A 96 -11.46 10.12 10.52
C TYR A 96 -12.05 9.12 11.52
N ASN A 97 -13.26 9.40 12.01
CA ASN A 97 -13.95 8.57 13.00
C ASN A 97 -15.03 7.70 12.36
N ASP A 98 -15.33 7.87 11.07
CA ASP A 98 -16.29 7.04 10.36
C ASP A 98 -15.78 5.59 10.28
N PRO A 99 -16.61 4.57 10.59
CA PRO A 99 -16.17 3.18 10.64
C PRO A 99 -15.68 2.63 9.29
N VAL A 100 -16.12 3.21 8.18
CA VAL A 100 -15.78 2.82 6.80
C VAL A 100 -14.83 3.84 6.18
N GLN A 101 -15.20 5.12 6.18
CA GLN A 101 -14.49 6.18 5.48
C GLN A 101 -13.15 6.54 6.11
N LYS A 102 -12.88 6.14 7.35
CA LYS A 102 -11.53 6.24 7.90
C LYS A 102 -10.49 5.47 7.08
N LEU A 103 -10.89 4.44 6.34
CA LEU A 103 -9.99 3.70 5.45
C LEU A 103 -9.51 4.53 4.26
N GLN A 104 -10.14 5.68 3.97
CA GLN A 104 -9.56 6.63 3.03
C GLN A 104 -8.18 7.13 3.48
N PHE A 105 -7.88 7.05 4.77
CA PHE A 105 -6.64 7.47 5.40
C PHE A 105 -5.75 6.30 5.79
N LEU A 106 -6.11 5.06 5.43
CA LEU A 106 -5.23 3.91 5.64
C LEU A 106 -3.94 4.14 4.83
N ASN A 107 -2.79 3.96 5.47
CA ASN A 107 -1.51 4.01 4.77
C ASN A 107 -1.36 2.77 3.89
N LEU A 108 -1.59 2.96 2.59
CA LEU A 108 -1.48 1.96 1.54
C LEU A 108 -0.02 1.64 1.22
N GLY A 109 0.90 2.54 1.56
CA GLY A 109 2.34 2.34 1.47
C GLY A 109 2.95 1.58 2.65
N MET A 110 2.14 0.84 3.42
CA MET A 110 2.60 -0.02 4.49
C MET A 110 1.87 -1.38 4.50
N ALA A 111 2.65 -2.45 4.53
CA ALA A 111 2.11 -3.81 4.67
C ALA A 111 1.68 -4.09 6.12
N GLN A 112 0.49 -4.69 6.28
CA GLN A 112 -0.04 -5.06 7.58
C GLN A 112 0.44 -6.46 8.03
N LYS A 113 1.10 -7.20 7.14
CA LYS A 113 1.62 -8.56 7.32
C LYS A 113 0.49 -9.58 7.51
N ILE A 114 -0.58 -9.43 6.71
CA ILE A 114 -1.76 -10.31 6.77
C ILE A 114 -1.37 -11.73 6.32
N HIS A 115 -1.94 -12.73 6.99
CA HIS A 115 -1.60 -14.13 6.73
C HIS A 115 -2.11 -14.54 5.33
N PRO A 116 -1.31 -15.29 4.53
CA PRO A 116 -1.71 -15.72 3.19
C PRO A 116 -3.06 -16.42 3.09
N ASN A 117 -3.43 -17.21 4.10
CA ASN A 117 -4.73 -17.91 4.12
C ASN A 117 -5.91 -16.93 4.20
N ASP A 118 -5.78 -15.85 4.98
CA ASP A 118 -6.83 -14.82 5.06
C ASP A 118 -6.96 -14.11 3.71
N LEU A 119 -5.82 -13.83 3.05
CA LEU A 119 -5.83 -13.22 1.71
C LEU A 119 -6.50 -14.15 0.67
N ASN A 120 -6.33 -15.47 0.79
CA ASN A 120 -6.99 -16.43 -0.10
C ASN A 120 -8.53 -16.39 0.03
N GLU A 121 -9.08 -16.01 1.19
CA GLU A 121 -10.53 -15.82 1.33
C GLU A 121 -11.05 -14.69 0.44
N LEU A 122 -10.26 -13.63 0.20
CA LEU A 122 -10.62 -12.54 -0.73
C LEU A 122 -10.51 -12.97 -2.20
N LEU A 123 -9.54 -13.85 -2.48
CA LEU A 123 -9.18 -14.30 -3.82
C LEU A 123 -10.02 -15.48 -4.33
N LYS A 124 -10.81 -16.12 -3.46
CA LYS A 124 -11.72 -17.21 -3.82
C LYS A 124 -12.68 -16.80 -4.94
N GLY A 125 -12.74 -17.61 -6.01
CA GLY A 125 -13.56 -17.39 -7.19
C GLY A 125 -13.10 -16.23 -8.09
N LYS A 126 -11.89 -15.68 -7.88
CA LYS A 126 -11.33 -14.57 -8.66
C LYS A 126 -10.44 -15.04 -9.81
N GLY A 127 -10.82 -16.13 -10.48
CA GLY A 127 -10.12 -16.64 -11.65
C GLY A 127 -8.65 -16.95 -11.38
N ILE A 128 -7.74 -16.42 -12.21
CA ILE A 128 -6.29 -16.66 -12.06
C ILE A 128 -5.69 -16.09 -10.78
N LEU A 129 -6.39 -15.17 -10.09
CA LEU A 129 -5.94 -14.63 -8.81
C LEU A 129 -6.24 -15.58 -7.63
N GLU A 130 -7.09 -16.59 -7.83
CA GLU A 130 -7.41 -17.57 -6.79
C GLU A 130 -6.15 -18.28 -6.29
N ASN A 131 -6.05 -18.48 -4.97
CA ASN A 131 -4.92 -19.09 -4.27
C ASN A 131 -3.57 -18.33 -4.37
N GLN A 132 -3.56 -17.09 -4.88
CA GLN A 132 -2.35 -16.26 -4.95
C GLN A 132 -2.01 -15.52 -3.64
N GLY A 133 -2.67 -15.83 -2.51
CA GLY A 133 -2.48 -15.13 -1.24
C GLY A 133 -1.04 -15.15 -0.72
N VAL A 134 -0.28 -16.22 -0.97
CA VAL A 134 1.16 -16.28 -0.65
C VAL A 134 1.94 -15.24 -1.45
N THR A 135 1.67 -15.16 -2.75
CA THR A 135 2.31 -14.21 -3.66
C THR A 135 1.97 -12.77 -3.28
N PHE A 136 0.70 -12.45 -3.04
CA PHE A 136 0.29 -11.11 -2.61
C PHE A 136 0.92 -10.73 -1.26
N SER A 137 0.90 -11.63 -0.27
CA SER A 137 1.56 -11.40 1.03
C SER A 137 3.06 -11.15 0.87
N LYS A 138 3.73 -11.90 -0.02
CA LYS A 138 5.17 -11.73 -0.31
C LYS A 138 5.46 -10.40 -1.00
N ALA A 139 4.70 -10.05 -2.04
CA ALA A 139 4.84 -8.79 -2.77
C ALA A 139 4.64 -7.59 -1.85
N SER A 140 3.55 -7.60 -1.07
CA SER A 140 3.26 -6.57 -0.08
C SER A 140 4.38 -6.41 0.95
N LYS A 141 4.94 -7.51 1.47
CA LYS A 141 6.04 -7.44 2.45
C LYS A 141 7.34 -6.88 1.87
N ILE A 142 7.64 -7.18 0.62
CA ILE A 142 8.88 -6.74 -0.04
C ILE A 142 8.78 -5.27 -0.43
N GLU A 143 7.65 -4.87 -1.03
CA GLU A 143 7.46 -3.52 -1.57
C GLU A 143 6.83 -2.54 -0.56
N ASP A 144 6.44 -3.04 0.61
CA ASP A 144 5.70 -2.30 1.64
C ASP A 144 4.44 -1.64 1.08
N VAL A 145 3.51 -2.48 0.65
CA VAL A 145 2.19 -2.10 0.11
C VAL A 145 1.10 -2.86 0.87
N ASN A 146 0.04 -2.18 1.26
CA ASN A 146 -1.10 -2.78 1.94
C ASN A 146 -1.72 -3.92 1.11
N GLU A 147 -1.85 -5.10 1.72
CA GLU A 147 -2.29 -6.33 1.06
C GLU A 147 -3.72 -6.25 0.53
N ILE A 148 -4.62 -5.64 1.32
CA ILE A 148 -6.04 -5.52 0.97
C ILE A 148 -6.18 -4.62 -0.26
N TYR A 149 -5.53 -3.45 -0.22
CA TYR A 149 -5.51 -2.53 -1.35
C TYR A 149 -4.92 -3.18 -2.61
N LEU A 150 -3.77 -3.87 -2.50
CA LEU A 150 -3.12 -4.51 -3.64
C LEU A 150 -4.02 -5.58 -4.28
N ILE A 151 -4.73 -6.37 -3.47
CA ILE A 151 -5.69 -7.37 -3.95
C ILE A 151 -6.92 -6.72 -4.59
N GLU A 152 -7.51 -5.71 -3.97
CA GLU A 152 -8.67 -5.01 -4.55
C GLU A 152 -8.34 -4.38 -5.89
N HIS A 153 -7.17 -3.74 -5.98
CA HIS A 153 -6.66 -3.16 -7.22
C HIS A 153 -6.52 -4.24 -8.30
N ALA A 154 -5.87 -5.37 -7.98
CA ALA A 154 -5.76 -6.48 -8.93
C ALA A 154 -7.12 -7.04 -9.34
N ILE A 155 -8.06 -7.20 -8.40
CA ILE A 155 -9.41 -7.71 -8.69
C ILE A 155 -10.15 -6.77 -9.64
N LEU A 156 -10.05 -5.46 -9.43
CA LEU A 156 -10.70 -4.45 -10.28
C LEU A 156 -10.13 -4.48 -11.70
N GLU A 157 -8.81 -4.32 -11.83
CA GLU A 157 -8.10 -4.19 -13.11
C GLU A 157 -8.20 -5.45 -13.98
N THR A 158 -8.41 -6.60 -13.35
CA THR A 158 -8.48 -7.89 -14.05
C THR A 158 -9.90 -8.37 -14.29
N GLY A 159 -10.93 -7.60 -13.92
CA GLY A 159 -12.30 -8.06 -13.98
C GLY A 159 -12.52 -9.34 -13.18
N LYS A 160 -12.03 -9.37 -11.93
CA LYS A 160 -12.01 -10.54 -11.02
C LYS A 160 -11.16 -11.69 -11.56
N GLY A 161 -9.98 -11.37 -12.11
CA GLY A 161 -8.99 -12.32 -12.62
C GLY A 161 -9.39 -13.01 -13.91
N LYS A 162 -10.32 -12.43 -14.70
CA LYS A 162 -10.88 -13.06 -15.91
C LYS A 162 -10.50 -12.34 -17.19
N SER A 163 -9.95 -11.12 -17.12
CA SER A 163 -9.54 -10.37 -18.31
C SER A 163 -8.48 -11.13 -19.09
N GLN A 164 -8.44 -10.93 -20.41
CA GLN A 164 -7.48 -11.61 -21.28
C GLN A 164 -6.03 -11.26 -20.91
N LEU A 165 -5.77 -10.02 -20.51
CA LEU A 165 -4.45 -9.57 -20.07
C LEU A 165 -4.01 -10.26 -18.77
N ALA A 166 -4.94 -10.43 -17.82
CA ALA A 166 -4.68 -11.17 -16.57
C ALA A 166 -4.48 -12.67 -16.82
N GLN A 167 -5.28 -13.25 -17.71
CA GLN A 167 -5.14 -14.65 -18.11
C GLN A 167 -3.81 -14.91 -18.81
N GLY A 168 -3.16 -13.87 -19.31
CA GLY A 168 -1.84 -13.85 -19.91
C GLY A 168 -1.88 -13.96 -21.43
N VAL A 169 -1.03 -13.19 -22.09
CA VAL A 169 -0.98 -13.00 -23.54
C VAL A 169 0.29 -13.62 -24.10
N LYS A 170 0.17 -14.39 -25.18
CA LYS A 170 1.34 -14.91 -25.90
C LYS A 170 2.01 -13.79 -26.70
N VAL A 171 3.29 -13.57 -26.46
CA VAL A 171 4.12 -12.58 -27.17
C VAL A 171 5.40 -13.27 -27.67
N SER A 172 5.70 -13.15 -28.96
CA SER A 172 6.94 -13.64 -29.57
C SER A 172 8.10 -12.67 -29.38
N ASP A 173 9.32 -13.09 -29.70
CA ASP A 173 10.52 -12.26 -29.57
C ASP A 173 10.45 -10.98 -30.43
N ASP A 174 9.81 -11.06 -31.60
CA ASP A 174 9.51 -9.93 -32.49
C ASP A 174 8.21 -9.17 -32.15
N ASN A 175 7.73 -9.29 -30.90
CA ASN A 175 6.60 -8.52 -30.35
C ASN A 175 5.24 -8.78 -31.03
N LYS A 176 5.04 -9.95 -31.64
CA LYS A 176 3.74 -10.35 -32.21
C LYS A 176 2.86 -11.01 -31.13
N ILE A 177 1.62 -10.52 -31.03
CA ILE A 177 0.61 -11.09 -30.14
C ILE A 177 0.05 -12.40 -30.70
N GLY A 178 -0.22 -13.37 -29.83
CA GLY A 178 -0.82 -14.66 -30.17
C GLY A 178 0.18 -15.80 -30.40
N LYS A 179 1.49 -15.51 -30.40
CA LYS A 179 2.57 -16.50 -30.56
C LYS A 179 3.61 -16.32 -29.46
N GLY A 180 4.46 -17.33 -29.22
CA GLY A 180 5.55 -17.24 -28.25
C GLY A 180 5.15 -17.47 -26.78
N LYS A 181 5.93 -16.89 -25.86
CA LYS A 181 5.80 -17.07 -24.42
C LYS A 181 4.63 -16.26 -23.86
N LYS A 182 4.04 -16.74 -22.78
CA LYS A 182 2.90 -16.08 -22.13
C LYS A 182 3.38 -15.09 -21.07
N TYR A 183 2.83 -13.89 -21.10
CA TYR A 183 3.13 -12.81 -20.14
C TYR A 183 1.85 -12.31 -19.49
N TYR A 184 1.92 -11.93 -18.22
CA TYR A 184 0.77 -11.62 -17.37
C TYR A 184 0.87 -10.20 -16.85
N ASN A 185 -0.28 -9.52 -16.72
CA ASN A 185 -0.35 -8.20 -16.10
C ASN A 185 -1.68 -8.08 -15.33
N PHE A 186 -1.57 -7.89 -14.01
CA PHE A 186 -2.71 -7.90 -13.09
C PHE A 186 -3.17 -6.52 -12.64
N PHE A 187 -2.52 -5.46 -13.10
CA PHE A 187 -2.78 -4.09 -12.64
C PHE A 187 -2.99 -3.11 -13.79
N GLY A 188 -3.25 -3.62 -15.00
CA GLY A 188 -3.50 -2.79 -16.18
C GLY A 188 -2.32 -1.88 -16.55
N ILE A 189 -1.10 -2.18 -16.09
CA ILE A 189 0.06 -1.28 -16.26
C ILE A 189 0.40 -1.14 -17.73
N ALA A 190 0.50 0.10 -18.21
CA ALA A 190 0.77 0.46 -19.60
C ALA A 190 -0.22 -0.14 -20.63
N ALA A 191 -1.49 -0.33 -20.23
CA ALA A 191 -2.57 -0.75 -21.12
C ALA A 191 -3.37 0.47 -21.62
N TYR A 192 -2.91 1.16 -22.67
CA TYR A 192 -3.54 2.41 -23.13
C TYR A 192 -4.70 2.18 -24.13
N ASP A 193 -5.58 3.18 -24.24
CA ASP A 193 -6.92 3.10 -24.85
C ASP A 193 -6.98 2.49 -26.26
N HIS A 194 -5.97 2.70 -27.11
CA HIS A 194 -6.03 2.29 -28.51
C HIS A 194 -5.67 0.81 -28.73
N ASN A 195 -4.87 0.19 -27.85
CA ASN A 195 -4.57 -1.24 -27.89
C ASN A 195 -4.11 -1.79 -26.53
N PRO A 196 -5.00 -1.77 -25.51
CA PRO A 196 -4.61 -2.01 -24.11
C PRO A 196 -4.05 -3.43 -23.90
N LEU A 197 -4.55 -4.40 -24.67
CA LEU A 197 -4.08 -5.79 -24.60
C LEU A 197 -2.64 -5.93 -25.10
N LYS A 198 -2.33 -5.35 -26.27
CA LYS A 198 -0.99 -5.46 -26.87
C LYS A 198 0.03 -4.74 -25.99
N GLU A 199 -0.26 -3.49 -25.63
CA GLU A 199 0.70 -2.65 -24.90
C GLU A 199 0.98 -3.17 -23.50
N GLY A 200 -0.08 -3.55 -22.76
CA GLY A 200 0.09 -4.15 -21.44
C GLY A 200 0.86 -5.48 -21.49
N ALA A 201 0.71 -6.26 -22.56
CA ALA A 201 1.46 -7.51 -22.76
C ALA A 201 2.92 -7.28 -23.16
N LEU A 202 3.20 -6.26 -23.97
CA LEU A 202 4.57 -5.87 -24.34
C LEU A 202 5.33 -5.32 -23.13
N PHE A 203 4.68 -4.50 -22.31
CA PHE A 203 5.23 -4.04 -21.04
C PHE A 203 5.56 -5.22 -20.11
N ALA A 204 4.62 -6.16 -19.96
CA ALA A 204 4.84 -7.37 -19.18
C ALA A 204 6.01 -8.22 -19.72
N LYS A 205 6.18 -8.30 -21.05
CA LYS A 205 7.34 -8.95 -21.67
C LYS A 205 8.65 -8.26 -21.33
N GLU A 206 8.71 -6.94 -21.49
CA GLU A 206 9.89 -6.12 -21.17
C GLU A 206 10.34 -6.31 -19.72
N HIS A 207 9.39 -6.43 -18.80
CA HIS A 207 9.64 -6.64 -17.37
C HIS A 207 9.76 -8.12 -16.97
N GLY A 208 9.70 -9.05 -17.94
CA GLY A 208 9.89 -10.47 -17.70
C GLY A 208 8.77 -11.12 -16.86
N TRP A 209 7.54 -10.59 -16.90
CA TRP A 209 6.37 -11.09 -16.16
C TRP A 209 5.76 -12.32 -16.82
N ASP A 210 6.55 -13.37 -16.94
CA ASP A 210 6.21 -14.62 -17.62
C ASP A 210 5.54 -15.68 -16.72
N THR A 211 5.26 -15.33 -15.46
CA THR A 211 4.46 -16.10 -14.52
C THR A 211 3.52 -15.18 -13.75
N PRO A 212 2.40 -15.69 -13.20
CA PRO A 212 1.57 -14.92 -12.29
C PRO A 212 2.34 -14.35 -11.10
N GLU A 213 3.25 -15.12 -10.51
CA GLU A 213 4.08 -14.64 -9.38
C GLU A 213 4.87 -13.38 -9.76
N LYS A 214 5.59 -13.42 -10.89
CA LYS A 214 6.39 -12.27 -11.33
C LYS A 214 5.53 -11.05 -11.65
N ALA A 215 4.36 -11.25 -12.23
CA ALA A 215 3.43 -10.15 -12.54
C ALA A 215 2.86 -9.49 -11.26
N ILE A 216 2.52 -10.28 -10.23
CA ILE A 216 2.07 -9.74 -8.94
C ILE A 216 3.22 -8.97 -8.26
N MET A 217 4.41 -9.58 -8.19
CA MET A 217 5.60 -8.97 -7.58
C MET A 217 5.99 -7.67 -8.28
N GLY A 218 6.13 -7.70 -9.61
CA GLY A 218 6.53 -6.53 -10.41
C GLY A 218 5.47 -5.44 -10.44
N GLY A 219 4.19 -5.81 -10.47
CA GLY A 219 3.10 -4.84 -10.39
C GLY A 219 3.02 -4.14 -9.03
N ALA A 220 3.24 -4.87 -7.92
CA ALA A 220 3.32 -4.27 -6.59
C ALA A 220 4.47 -3.26 -6.49
N LYS A 221 5.64 -3.60 -7.06
CA LYS A 221 6.79 -2.70 -7.15
C LYS A 221 6.44 -1.43 -7.92
N PHE A 222 5.85 -1.57 -9.11
CA PHE A 222 5.42 -0.44 -9.92
C PHE A 222 4.43 0.46 -9.16
N ILE A 223 3.43 -0.14 -8.49
CA ILE A 223 2.46 0.62 -7.68
C ILE A 223 3.16 1.40 -6.57
N LYS A 224 4.13 0.78 -5.88
CA LYS A 224 4.92 1.43 -4.84
C LYS A 224 5.68 2.63 -5.39
N GLU A 225 6.43 2.42 -6.47
CA GLU A 225 7.32 3.42 -7.07
C GLU A 225 6.54 4.60 -7.66
N GLU A 226 5.43 4.35 -8.34
CA GLU A 226 4.70 5.40 -9.07
C GLU A 226 3.66 6.13 -8.22
N PHE A 227 3.01 5.44 -7.27
CA PHE A 227 1.85 5.99 -6.57
C PHE A 227 2.03 6.12 -5.05
N LEU A 228 2.82 5.23 -4.42
CA LEU A 228 2.90 5.14 -2.96
C LEU A 228 4.28 5.52 -2.40
N ASN A 229 5.15 6.15 -3.20
CA ASN A 229 6.48 6.59 -2.76
C ASN A 229 6.46 7.95 -2.04
N LYS A 230 5.33 8.68 -2.08
CA LYS A 230 5.18 9.99 -1.42
C LYS A 230 4.30 9.85 -0.19
N PRO A 231 4.77 10.22 1.02
CA PRO A 231 3.99 10.15 2.26
C PRO A 231 2.67 10.95 2.28
N TYR A 232 2.42 11.75 1.24
CA TYR A 232 1.19 12.53 1.09
C TYR A 232 0.23 12.01 0.01
N GLN A 233 0.60 10.92 -0.67
CA GLN A 233 -0.25 10.21 -1.63
C GLN A 233 -0.29 8.71 -1.32
N ASP A 234 0.15 8.29 -0.14
CA ASP A 234 0.14 6.91 0.34
C ASP A 234 -1.22 6.49 0.93
N THR A 235 -2.27 7.27 0.74
CA THR A 235 -3.65 6.96 1.16
C THR A 235 -4.62 7.20 0.02
N LEU A 236 -5.81 6.60 0.03
CA LEU A 236 -6.84 6.88 -0.99
C LEU A 236 -7.19 8.38 -1.03
N TYR A 237 -7.28 9.03 0.13
CA TYR A 237 -7.49 10.47 0.24
C TYR A 237 -6.35 11.26 -0.41
N GLY A 238 -5.10 10.91 -0.10
CA GLY A 238 -3.90 11.53 -0.65
C GLY A 238 -3.79 11.35 -2.17
N MET A 239 -4.09 10.16 -2.67
CA MET A 239 -4.14 9.85 -4.11
C MET A 239 -5.22 10.67 -4.82
N ARG A 240 -6.41 10.81 -4.23
CA ARG A 240 -7.52 11.54 -4.84
C ARG A 240 -7.32 13.04 -4.79
N PHE A 241 -6.99 13.58 -3.62
CA PHE A 241 -7.03 15.03 -3.38
C PHE A 241 -5.66 15.69 -3.38
N ASN A 242 -4.56 14.93 -3.28
CA ASN A 242 -3.19 15.44 -3.22
C ASN A 242 -3.08 16.69 -2.33
N PRO A 243 -3.25 16.55 -1.00
CA PRO A 243 -3.34 17.71 -0.11
C PRO A 243 -2.09 18.61 -0.16
N MET A 244 -0.92 18.06 -0.50
CA MET A 244 0.32 18.83 -0.66
C MET A 244 0.41 19.61 -1.97
N ASN A 245 -0.38 19.25 -2.98
CA ASN A 245 -0.52 19.97 -4.25
C ASN A 245 -1.96 19.86 -4.79
N PRO A 246 -2.96 20.51 -4.14
CA PRO A 246 -4.36 20.28 -4.47
C PRO A 246 -4.68 20.53 -5.95
N GLY A 247 -5.40 19.60 -6.57
CA GLY A 247 -5.78 19.64 -7.98
C GLY A 247 -4.68 19.21 -8.96
N LYS A 248 -3.53 18.72 -8.50
CA LYS A 248 -2.46 18.18 -9.34
C LYS A 248 -2.21 16.71 -9.08
N HIS A 249 -1.82 15.98 -10.12
CA HIS A 249 -1.41 14.57 -10.05
C HIS A 249 -2.37 13.72 -9.20
N GLN A 250 -3.65 13.81 -9.56
CA GLN A 250 -4.73 13.08 -8.89
C GLN A 250 -4.93 11.75 -9.59
N TYR A 251 -5.10 10.70 -8.81
CA TYR A 251 -5.29 9.37 -9.35
C TYR A 251 -6.61 9.22 -10.13
N ALA A 252 -7.63 9.98 -9.74
CA ALA A 252 -8.94 9.96 -10.38
C ALA A 252 -9.59 11.36 -10.42
N THR A 253 -10.46 11.57 -11.40
CA THR A 253 -11.27 12.79 -11.55
C THR A 253 -12.59 12.73 -10.76
N ASP A 254 -13.09 11.53 -10.44
CA ASP A 254 -14.31 11.31 -9.65
C ASP A 254 -14.12 11.75 -8.19
N VAL A 255 -14.86 12.75 -7.72
CA VAL A 255 -14.81 13.20 -6.31
C VAL A 255 -15.16 12.10 -5.30
N MET A 256 -15.89 11.06 -5.70
CA MET A 256 -16.30 9.95 -4.84
C MET A 256 -15.32 8.77 -4.87
N TRP A 257 -14.24 8.84 -5.66
CA TRP A 257 -13.34 7.72 -5.87
C TRP A 257 -12.79 7.15 -4.56
N ALA A 258 -12.26 7.99 -3.66
CA ALA A 258 -11.71 7.53 -2.39
C ALA A 258 -12.79 6.88 -1.52
N HIS A 259 -14.01 7.41 -1.55
CA HIS A 259 -15.14 6.91 -0.79
C HIS A 259 -15.61 5.52 -1.26
N HIS A 260 -15.65 5.32 -2.58
CA HIS A 260 -15.98 4.02 -3.18
C HIS A 260 -14.94 2.96 -2.82
N ASN A 261 -13.65 3.29 -2.98
CA ASN A 261 -12.57 2.36 -2.68
C ASN A 261 -12.47 2.04 -1.17
N ALA A 262 -12.62 3.03 -0.28
CA ALA A 262 -12.65 2.79 1.16
C ALA A 262 -13.81 1.86 1.57
N LYS A 263 -14.96 1.97 0.90
CA LYS A 263 -16.10 1.06 1.13
C LYS A 263 -15.78 -0.37 0.73
N MET A 264 -15.11 -0.58 -0.42
CA MET A 264 -14.67 -1.90 -0.84
C MET A 264 -13.69 -2.47 0.20
N MET A 265 -12.65 -1.72 0.55
CA MET A 265 -11.66 -2.16 1.54
C MET A 265 -12.32 -2.50 2.88
N ALA A 266 -13.32 -1.74 3.32
CA ALA A 266 -14.05 -2.03 4.56
C ALA A 266 -14.80 -3.37 4.51
N LEU A 267 -15.34 -3.75 3.34
CA LEU A 267 -15.99 -5.04 3.16
C LEU A 267 -14.97 -6.18 3.25
N ASP A 268 -13.79 -6.01 2.66
CA ASP A 268 -12.73 -7.02 2.71
C ASP A 268 -12.14 -7.16 4.13
N TYR A 269 -11.85 -6.04 4.81
CA TYR A 269 -11.46 -6.06 6.22
C TYR A 269 -12.52 -6.73 7.11
N LYS A 270 -13.80 -6.39 6.92
CA LYS A 270 -14.91 -7.02 7.64
C LYS A 270 -14.99 -8.51 7.36
N LYS A 271 -14.84 -8.94 6.10
CA LYS A 271 -14.89 -10.35 5.70
C LYS A 271 -13.80 -11.17 6.39
N LEU A 272 -12.62 -10.59 6.57
CA LEU A 272 -11.50 -11.25 7.27
C LEU A 272 -11.56 -11.11 8.80
N GLY A 273 -12.49 -10.33 9.35
CA GLY A 273 -12.50 -10.02 10.79
C GLY A 273 -11.30 -9.17 11.23
N LEU A 274 -10.68 -8.43 10.30
CA LEU A 274 -9.49 -7.62 10.53
C LEU A 274 -9.84 -6.12 10.58
N LYS A 275 -8.89 -5.31 11.08
CA LYS A 275 -8.96 -3.84 11.08
C LYS A 275 -7.69 -3.28 10.47
N GLY A 276 -7.78 -2.15 9.77
CA GLY A 276 -6.63 -1.40 9.31
C GLY A 276 -5.71 -1.00 10.47
N LYS A 277 -4.39 -1.03 10.26
CA LYS A 277 -3.39 -0.80 11.32
C LYS A 277 -2.70 0.56 11.27
N TYR A 278 -2.37 1.06 10.07
CA TYR A 278 -1.56 2.27 9.88
C TYR A 278 -2.37 3.33 9.16
N PHE A 279 -2.38 4.55 9.68
CA PHE A 279 -3.19 5.63 9.15
C PHE A 279 -2.36 6.91 9.01
N THR A 280 -2.63 7.67 7.95
CA THR A 280 -2.06 8.99 7.68
C THR A 280 -3.19 10.02 7.64
N ARG A 281 -3.25 10.94 8.61
CA ARG A 281 -4.24 12.01 8.72
C ARG A 281 -3.67 13.34 8.23
N TYR A 282 -4.48 14.11 7.51
CA TYR A 282 -4.10 15.37 6.86
C TYR A 282 -4.75 16.57 7.54
N TYR A 283 -3.94 17.50 8.04
CA TYR A 283 -4.42 18.68 8.76
C TYR A 283 -4.15 19.94 7.95
N TYR A 284 -5.21 20.53 7.38
CA TYR A 284 -5.14 21.80 6.64
C TYR A 284 -4.70 22.96 7.53
N LYS A 285 -3.86 23.85 6.96
CA LYS A 285 -3.38 25.04 7.65
C LYS A 285 -4.54 25.87 8.17
N ASN A 286 -4.47 26.30 9.42
CA ASN A 286 -5.49 27.11 10.10
C ASN A 286 -6.89 26.46 10.14
N HIS A 287 -7.00 25.15 9.89
CA HIS A 287 -8.25 24.43 10.10
C HIS A 287 -8.35 24.07 11.58
N THR A 288 -9.16 24.83 12.32
CA THR A 288 -9.47 24.53 13.72
C THR A 288 -10.35 23.28 13.76
N ILE A 289 -9.82 22.17 14.26
CA ILE A 289 -10.63 21.01 14.67
C ILE A 289 -11.64 21.55 15.68
N ASN A 290 -12.93 21.44 15.38
CA ASN A 290 -13.95 21.89 16.32
C ASN A 290 -13.88 20.98 17.55
N LYS A 291 -13.53 21.54 18.72
CA LYS A 291 -13.28 20.76 19.96
C LYS A 291 -14.44 19.84 20.36
N LYS A 292 -15.68 20.13 19.91
CA LYS A 292 -16.84 19.26 20.12
C LYS A 292 -16.66 17.84 19.55
N ASP A 293 -15.85 17.66 18.51
CA ASP A 293 -15.66 16.35 17.86
C ASP A 293 -14.65 15.44 18.62
N LEU A 294 -13.96 15.97 19.64
CA LEU A 294 -13.01 15.23 20.48
C LEU A 294 -13.63 14.76 21.80
N ASP A 295 -14.61 15.48 22.35
CA ASP A 295 -15.09 15.26 23.72
C ASP A 295 -16.31 14.29 23.81
N GLU A 296 -17.01 13.99 22.70
CA GLU A 296 -18.15 13.06 22.71
C GLU A 296 -17.76 11.56 22.58
N ASN A 297 -16.49 11.23 22.34
CA ASN A 297 -16.06 9.83 22.11
C ASN A 297 -15.31 9.18 23.29
N HIS A 298 -15.32 9.81 24.47
CA HIS A 298 -14.84 9.20 25.73
C HIS A 298 -15.97 8.87 26.72
N ALA A 299 -17.23 9.01 26.33
CA ALA A 299 -18.39 8.60 27.11
C ALA A 299 -19.33 7.75 26.25
N ASN A 300 -19.02 6.45 26.14
CA ASN A 300 -19.95 5.30 26.12
C ASN A 300 -19.21 4.01 25.74
#